data_AF-A0A6V7KUA6-F1
#
_entry.id   AF-A0A6V7KUA6-F1
#
_cell.length_a   1.000
_cell.length_b   1.000
_cell.length_c   1.000
_cell.angle_alpha   90.00
_cell.angle_beta   90.00
_cell.angle_gamma   90.00
#
_symmetry.space_group_name_H-M   'P 1'
#
loop_
_entity.id
_entity.type
_entity.pdbx_description
1 polymer ?
#
loop_
_entity_poly.entity_id
_entity_poly.type
_entity_poly.pdbx_seq_one_letter_code
_entity_poly.pdbx_strand_id
1 'polypeptide(L)' 'WYYGRITRADAERLLLNKHEGAFLIRISESSPGDFSLSV' A
#
# COMPACT_ATOMS: atom_id res chain seq x y z
N TRP A 1 -2.30 -8.59 -3.54
CA TRP A 1 -2.91 -7.26 -3.69
C TRP A 1 -3.22 -6.64 -2.32
N TYR A 2 -3.78 -7.37 -1.34
CA TYR A 2 -3.93 -6.87 0.04
C TYR A 2 -2.75 -7.25 0.94
N TYR A 3 -2.20 -6.28 1.68
CA TYR A 3 -1.03 -6.44 2.55
C TYR A 3 -1.31 -6.12 4.03
N GLY A 4 -2.55 -5.77 4.38
CA GLY A 4 -2.91 -5.49 5.77
C GLY A 4 -2.19 -4.26 6.33
N ARG A 5 -1.65 -4.38 7.55
CA ARG A 5 -1.05 -3.29 8.30
C ARG A 5 0.42 -3.11 7.92
N ILE A 6 0.66 -2.36 6.85
CA ILE A 6 1.99 -1.90 6.44
C ILE A 6 2.01 -0.37 6.33
N THR A 7 3.17 0.23 6.52
CA THR A 7 3.33 1.68 6.40
C THR A 7 3.26 2.10 4.92
N ARG A 8 2.96 3.38 4.68
CA ARG A 8 3.11 3.97 3.34
C ARG A 8 4.50 3.76 2.76
N ALA A 9 5.55 3.95 3.56
CA ALA A 9 6.93 3.83 3.10
C ALA A 9 7.29 2.39 2.71
N ASP A 10 6.78 1.39 3.44
CA ASP A 10 6.98 -0.02 3.08
C ASP A 10 6.22 -0.38 1.80
N ALA A 11 5.02 0.18 1.60
CA ALA A 11 4.27 0.01 0.35
C ALA A 11 5.03 0.57 -0.85
N GLU A 12 5.59 1.78 -0.74
CA GLU A 12 6.43 2.40 -1.78
C GLU A 12 7.67 1.54 -2.09
N ARG A 13 8.34 1.00 -1.08
CA ARG A 13 9.48 0.07 -1.29
C ARG A 13 9.09 -1.21 -2.02
N LEU A 14 7.93 -1.79 -1.73
CA LEU A 14 7.43 -2.98 -2.40
C LEU A 14 7.09 -2.74 -3.88
N LEU A 15 6.70 -1.51 -4.22
CA LEU A 15 6.30 -1.09 -5.57
C LEU A 15 7.46 -0.55 -6.42
N LEU A 16 8.56 -0.12 -5.79
CA LEU A 16 9.71 0.55 -6.44
C LEU A 16 10.24 -0.13 -7.71
N ASN A 17 10.20 -1.46 -7.78
CA ASN A 17 10.72 -2.26 -8.92
C ASN A 17 9.63 -3.11 -9.59
N LYS A 18 8.37 -2.66 -9.51
CA LYS A 18 7.25 -3.35 -10.17
C LYS A 18 6.94 -2.70 -11.53
N HIS A 19 6.15 -3.41 -12.32
CA HIS A 19 5.67 -2.91 -13.60
C HIS A 19 4.70 -1.74 -13.38
N GLU A 20 4.56 -0.90 -14.40
CA GLU A 20 3.58 0.18 -14.40
C GLU A 20 2.17 -0.37 -14.14
N GLY A 21 1.42 0.30 -13.26
CA GLY A 21 0.09 -0.14 -12.85
C GLY A 21 0.09 -1.19 -11.73
N ALA A 22 1.26 -1.58 -11.20
CA ALA A 22 1.31 -2.34 -9.96
C ALA A 22 0.70 -1.52 -8.82
N PHE A 23 -0.09 -2.18 -7.99
CA PHE A 23 -0.71 -1.57 -6.83
C PHE A 23 -0.84 -2.56 -5.69
N LEU A 24 -1.05 -2.03 -4.49
CA LEU A 24 -1.45 -2.80 -3.34
C LEU A 24 -2.45 -2.04 -2.47
N ILE A 25 -3.19 -2.79 -1.66
CA ILE A 25 -4.14 -2.28 -0.66
C ILE A 25 -3.56 -2.54 0.73
N ARG A 26 -3.54 -1.50 1.56
CA ARG A 26 -3.11 -1.53 2.96
C ARG A 26 -4.16 -0.89 3.87
N ILE A 27 -4.07 -1.12 5.17
CA ILE A 27 -4.89 -0.42 6.16
C ILE A 27 -4.40 1.03 6.25
N SER A 28 -5.34 1.98 6.28
CA SER A 28 -5.02 3.40 6.41
C SER A 28 -4.45 3.72 7.79
N GLU A 29 -3.30 4.40 7.83
CA GLU A 29 -2.67 4.85 9.07
C GLU A 29 -3.32 6.13 9.60
N SER A 30 -3.88 6.95 8.72
CA SER A 30 -4.52 8.24 9.05
C SER A 30 -6.02 8.12 9.34
N SER A 31 -6.66 7.08 8.84
CA SER A 31 -8.11 6.88 8.95
C SER A 31 -8.39 5.46 9.47
N PRO A 32 -8.50 5.28 10.80
CA PRO A 32 -8.74 3.97 11.40
C PRO A 32 -10.01 3.32 10.84
N GLY A 33 -9.90 2.08 10.34
CA GLY A 33 -11.01 1.33 9.73
C GLY A 33 -11.06 1.42 8.20
N ASP A 34 -10.36 2.38 7.60
CA ASP A 34 -10.31 2.52 6.14
C ASP A 34 -9.14 1.75 5.51
N PHE A 35 -9.24 1.57 4.20
CA PHE A 35 -8.16 1.06 3.36
C PHE A 35 -7.52 2.18 2.55
N SER A 36 -6.26 2.00 2.19
CA SER A 36 -5.52 2.85 1.26
C SER A 36 -4.98 2.01 0.10
N LEU A 37 -5.13 2.53 -1.12
CA LEU A 37 -4.47 2.01 -2.31
C LEU A 37 -3.11 2.71 -2.46
N SER A 38 -2.06 1.96 -2.77
CA SER A 38 -0.71 2.47 -3.06
C SER A 38 -0.28 1.96 -4.43
N VAL A 39 0.35 2.84 -5.20
CA VAL A 39 0.79 2.65 -6.60
C VAL A 39 2.25 3.07 -6.75
#